data_AF-A0A6H2DNV7-F1
#
_entry.id   AF-A0A6H2DNV7-F1
#
_cell.length_a   1.000
_cell.length_b   1.000
_cell.length_c   1.000
_cell.angle_alpha   90.00
_cell.angle_beta   90.00
_cell.angle_gamma   90.00
#
_symmetry.space_group_name_H-M   'P 1'
#
loop_
_entity.id
_entity.type
_entity.pdbx_description
1 polymer ?
#
loop_
_entity_poly.entity_id
_entity_poly.type
_entity_poly.pdbx_seq_one_letter_code
_entity_poly.pdbx_strand_id
1 'polypeptide(L)'
;MTIEQLANEYHAAIHAMENAAIAAEQEAQLTTPVSNLFTGLALQEGMGQLRLIRETPLGRTRPDFAVLLTRGGATMQRGYIELKAPSISVNPTLWVGRNRTQWERMSNEAEILVVCVRRQII
;
A
#
# COMPACT_ATOMS: atom_id res chain seq x y z
N MET A 1 -3.58 -19.07 7.16
CA MET A 1 -2.63 -18.92 6.04
C MET A 1 -1.30 -18.54 6.64
N THR A 2 -0.21 -19.22 6.30
CA THR A 2 1.12 -18.89 6.85
C THR A 2 1.65 -17.60 6.21
N ILE A 3 2.68 -17.00 6.82
CA ILE A 3 3.40 -15.85 6.24
C ILE A 3 4.00 -16.23 4.87
N GLU A 4 4.50 -17.46 4.74
CA GLU A 4 5.04 -17.98 3.48
C GLU A 4 3.95 -18.06 2.40
N GLN A 5 2.75 -18.55 2.74
CA GLN A 5 1.62 -18.58 1.80
C GLN A 5 1.20 -17.16 1.39
N LEU A 6 1.13 -16.22 2.33
CA LEU A 6 0.87 -14.81 2.05
C LEU A 6 1.89 -14.20 1.08
N ALA A 7 3.17 -14.46 1.30
CA ALA A 7 4.24 -13.98 0.44
C ALA A 7 4.15 -14.60 -0.97
N ASN A 8 3.87 -15.90 -1.07
CA ASN A 8 3.71 -16.60 -2.34
C ASN A 8 2.49 -16.10 -3.14
N GLU A 9 1.35 -15.89 -2.48
CA GLU A 9 0.15 -15.34 -3.13
C GLU A 9 0.38 -13.91 -3.61
N TYR A 10 1.01 -13.08 -2.78
CA TYR A 10 1.40 -11.74 -3.16
C TYR A 10 2.32 -11.74 -4.39
N HIS A 11 3.38 -12.56 -4.35
CA HIS A 11 4.33 -12.71 -5.45
C HIS A 11 3.64 -13.17 -6.74
N ALA A 12 2.79 -14.19 -6.67
CA ALA A 12 2.03 -14.70 -7.82
C ALA A 12 1.10 -13.63 -8.41
N ALA A 13 0.41 -12.85 -7.57
CA ALA A 13 -0.48 -11.79 -8.02
C ALA A 13 0.27 -10.66 -8.75
N ILE A 14 1.43 -10.25 -8.21
CA ILE A 14 2.30 -9.26 -8.86
C ILE A 14 2.79 -9.76 -10.23
N HIS A 15 3.28 -11.00 -10.33
CA HIS A 15 3.75 -11.53 -11.61
C HIS A 15 2.63 -11.80 -12.61
N ALA A 16 1.43 -12.17 -12.16
CA ALA A 16 0.28 -12.30 -13.04
C ALA A 16 -0.08 -10.95 -13.70
N MET A 17 -0.02 -9.86 -12.93
CA MET A 17 -0.22 -8.50 -13.43
C MET A 17 0.84 -8.07 -14.44
N GLU A 18 2.10 -8.45 -14.25
CA GLU A 18 3.17 -8.16 -15.23
C GLU A 18 2.92 -8.81 -16.59
N ASN A 19 2.40 -10.04 -16.58
CA ASN A 19 2.12 -10.81 -17.78
C ASN A 19 0.80 -10.44 -18.43
N ALA A 20 -0.10 -9.80 -17.68
CA ALA A 20 -1.35 -9.31 -18.21
C ALA A 20 -1.10 -8.02 -18.99
N ALA A 21 -1.30 -8.05 -20.32
CA ALA A 21 -1.25 -6.87 -21.18
C ALA A 21 -2.46 -5.94 -20.96
N ILE A 22 -2.73 -5.59 -19.70
CA ILE A 22 -3.84 -4.73 -19.29
C ILE A 22 -3.32 -3.29 -19.24
N ALA A 23 -3.92 -2.42 -20.04
CA ALA A 23 -3.64 -0.98 -20.06
C ALA A 23 -4.26 -0.26 -18.85
N ALA A 24 -3.95 -0.73 -17.63
CA ALA A 24 -4.33 -0.08 -16.38
C ALA A 24 -3.08 0.53 -15.72
N GLU A 25 -3.27 1.64 -15.00
CA GLU A 25 -2.20 2.29 -14.24
C GLU A 25 -1.56 1.29 -13.27
N GLN A 26 -0.23 1.17 -13.30
CA GLN A 26 0.50 0.13 -12.57
C GLN A 26 0.19 0.17 -11.06
N GLU A 27 0.04 1.36 -10.49
CA GLU A 27 -0.30 1.56 -9.07
C GLU A 27 -1.69 1.02 -8.71
N ALA A 28 -2.68 1.19 -9.60
CA ALA A 28 -4.03 0.68 -9.38
C ALA A 28 -4.06 -0.86 -9.31
N GLN A 29 -3.21 -1.52 -10.06
CA GLN A 29 -3.10 -2.98 -10.05
C GLN A 29 -2.51 -3.50 -8.72
N LEU A 30 -1.67 -2.71 -8.04
CA LEU A 30 -1.05 -3.09 -6.75
C LEU A 30 -2.03 -3.08 -5.57
N THR A 31 -3.18 -2.42 -5.72
CA THR A 31 -4.14 -2.20 -4.63
C THR A 31 -4.57 -3.52 -3.97
N THR A 32 -5.08 -4.48 -4.74
CA THR A 32 -5.59 -5.74 -4.19
C THR A 32 -4.50 -6.61 -3.57
N PRO A 33 -3.36 -6.88 -4.26
CA PRO A 33 -2.27 -7.67 -3.66
C PRO A 33 -1.75 -7.07 -2.35
N VAL A 34 -1.54 -5.75 -2.30
CA VAL A 34 -1.06 -5.07 -1.09
C VAL A 34 -2.10 -5.18 0.03
N SER A 35 -3.38 -4.93 -0.25
CA SER A 35 -4.44 -5.08 0.75
C SER A 35 -4.51 -6.50 1.32
N ASN A 36 -4.46 -7.52 0.48
CA ASN A 36 -4.50 -8.91 0.92
C ASN A 36 -3.28 -9.28 1.78
N LEU A 37 -2.08 -8.86 1.37
CA LEU A 37 -0.86 -9.10 2.12
C LEU A 37 -0.93 -8.49 3.52
N PHE A 38 -1.22 -7.19 3.62
CA PHE A 38 -1.23 -6.47 4.91
C PHE A 38 -2.34 -6.97 5.85
N THR A 39 -3.54 -7.22 5.32
CA THR A 39 -4.65 -7.73 6.13
C THR A 39 -4.39 -9.15 6.63
N GLY A 40 -3.79 -10.00 5.79
CA GLY A 40 -3.39 -11.35 6.17
C GLY A 40 -2.26 -11.37 7.21
N LEU A 41 -1.23 -10.52 7.05
CA LEU A 41 -0.15 -10.39 8.04
C LEU A 41 -0.69 -9.94 9.41
N ALA A 42 -1.55 -8.92 9.45
CA ALA A 42 -2.13 -8.45 10.70
C ALA A 42 -2.95 -9.52 11.43
N LEU A 43 -3.68 -10.34 10.68
CA LEU A 43 -4.43 -11.47 11.23
C LEU A 43 -3.49 -12.55 11.77
N GLN A 44 -2.46 -12.93 11.00
CA GLN A 44 -1.52 -13.99 11.35
C GLN A 44 -0.69 -13.64 12.60
N GLU A 45 -0.32 -12.37 12.75
CA GLU A 45 0.42 -11.85 13.90
C GLU A 45 -0.47 -11.49 15.10
N GLY A 46 -1.79 -11.72 15.02
CA GLY A 46 -2.72 -11.41 16.11
C GLY A 46 -2.84 -9.92 16.44
N MET A 47 -2.52 -9.03 15.49
CA MET A 47 -2.58 -7.57 15.68
C MET A 47 -4.02 -7.04 15.74
N GLY A 48 -4.98 -7.82 15.25
CA GLY A 48 -6.40 -7.46 15.14
C GLY A 48 -6.86 -7.48 13.69
N GLN A 49 -8.04 -6.91 13.43
CA GLN A 49 -8.58 -6.80 12.08
C GLN A 49 -8.08 -5.51 11.43
N LEU A 50 -7.14 -5.64 10.50
CA LEU A 50 -6.69 -4.54 9.65
C LEU A 50 -7.64 -4.39 8.45
N ARG A 51 -7.94 -3.15 8.06
CA ARG A 51 -8.67 -2.82 6.82
C ARG A 51 -7.95 -1.68 6.11
N LEU A 52 -7.68 -1.84 4.82
CA LEU A 52 -7.18 -0.77 3.97
C LEU A 52 -8.35 -0.17 3.18
N ILE A 53 -8.67 1.10 3.44
CA ILE A 53 -9.80 1.80 2.84
C ILE A 53 -9.30 2.67 1.71
N ARG A 54 -9.68 2.33 0.48
CA ARG A 54 -9.28 3.06 -0.72
C ARG A 54 -9.82 4.48 -0.75
N GLU A 55 -9.11 5.33 -1.48
CA GLU A 55 -9.59 6.66 -1.88
C GLU A 55 -10.02 7.52 -0.69
N THR A 56 -9.35 7.37 0.45
CA THR A 56 -9.70 8.16 1.65
C THR A 56 -9.09 9.57 1.54
N PRO A 57 -9.87 10.65 1.67
CA PRO A 57 -9.33 12.01 1.63
C PRO A 57 -8.38 12.31 2.79
N LEU A 58 -7.28 12.99 2.51
CA LEU A 58 -6.38 13.62 3.48
C LEU A 58 -6.15 15.08 3.05
N GLY A 59 -6.90 15.99 3.68
CA GLY A 59 -6.90 17.41 3.30
C GLY A 59 -7.25 17.62 1.82
N ARG A 60 -6.27 18.07 1.02
CA ARG A 60 -6.40 18.26 -0.45
C ARG A 60 -5.77 17.14 -1.27
N THR A 61 -5.32 16.08 -0.61
CA THR A 61 -4.68 14.92 -1.21
C THR A 61 -5.50 13.67 -0.95
N ARG A 62 -5.15 12.58 -1.63
CA ARG A 62 -5.84 11.30 -1.49
C ARG A 62 -4.82 10.19 -1.60
N PRO A 63 -4.28 9.72 -0.46
CA PRO A 63 -3.46 8.53 -0.43
C PRO A 63 -4.26 7.31 -0.94
N ASP A 64 -3.56 6.30 -1.45
CA ASP A 64 -4.18 5.10 -1.97
C ASP A 64 -5.02 4.37 -0.91
N PHE A 65 -4.55 4.34 0.34
CA PHE A 65 -5.30 3.77 1.46
C PHE A 65 -5.23 4.61 2.73
N ALA A 66 -6.33 4.65 3.48
CA ALA A 66 -6.30 4.81 4.92
C ALA A 66 -6.25 3.45 5.62
N VAL A 67 -5.50 3.38 6.72
CA VAL A 67 -5.29 2.14 7.49
C VAL A 67 -6.18 2.18 8.73
N LEU A 68 -7.13 1.25 8.82
CA LEU A 68 -7.95 1.06 10.02
C LEU A 68 -7.55 -0.24 10.73
N LEU A 69 -7.40 -0.19 12.04
CA LEU A 69 -7.15 -1.37 12.87
C LEU A 69 -8.24 -1.49 13.94
N THR A 70 -8.95 -2.62 13.93
CA THR A 70 -9.90 -2.98 14.99
C THR A 70 -9.25 -4.00 15.93
N ARG A 71 -9.14 -3.65 17.21
CA ARG A 71 -8.59 -4.53 18.26
C ARG A 71 -9.34 -4.30 19.57
N GLY A 72 -9.76 -5.38 20.24
CA GLY A 72 -10.48 -5.29 21.51
C GLY A 72 -11.81 -4.52 21.43
N GLY A 73 -12.49 -4.56 20.28
CA GLY A 73 -13.76 -3.88 20.05
C GLY A 73 -13.65 -2.39 19.66
N ALA A 74 -12.47 -1.80 19.71
CA ALA A 74 -12.23 -0.43 19.26
C ALA A 74 -11.60 -0.40 17.86
N THR A 75 -12.04 0.54 17.02
CA THR A 75 -11.47 0.78 15.68
C THR A 75 -10.74 2.11 15.67
N MET A 76 -9.49 2.11 15.24
CA MET A 76 -8.65 3.31 15.16
C MET A 76 -8.01 3.43 13.78
N GLN A 77 -7.95 4.65 13.25
CA GLN A 77 -7.12 4.94 12.08
C GLN A 77 -5.65 5.02 12.52
N ARG A 78 -4.77 4.32 11.80
CA ARG A 78 -3.34 4.18 12.12
C ARG A 78 -2.40 4.94 11.18
N GLY A 79 -2.94 5.53 10.12
CA GLY A 79 -2.17 6.28 9.12
C GLY A 79 -2.69 6.00 7.71
N TYR A 80 -1.81 6.21 6.73
CA TYR A 80 -2.10 6.01 5.32
C TYR A 80 -1.01 5.19 4.63
N ILE A 81 -1.35 4.61 3.49
CA ILE A 81 -0.41 3.95 2.58
C ILE A 81 -0.51 4.63 1.21
N GLU A 82 0.64 4.93 0.62
CA GLU A 82 0.79 5.43 -0.74
C GLU A 82 1.53 4.36 -1.57
N LEU A 83 0.93 3.95 -2.68
CA LEU A 83 1.52 3.03 -3.64
C LEU A 83 2.34 3.81 -4.67
N LYS A 84 3.43 3.20 -5.12
CA LYS A 84 4.27 3.76 -6.18
C LYS A 84 4.64 2.70 -7.20
N ALA A 85 4.60 3.09 -8.47
CA ALA A 85 5.04 2.24 -9.57
C ALA A 85 6.50 1.79 -9.38
N PRO A 86 6.92 0.62 -9.92
CA PRO A 86 8.29 0.11 -9.78
C PRO A 86 9.38 1.09 -10.27
N SER A 87 9.02 1.98 -11.20
CA SER A 87 9.87 3.02 -11.78
C SER A 87 10.07 4.24 -10.87
N ILE A 88 9.31 4.34 -9.77
CA ILE A 88 9.37 5.46 -8.82
C ILE A 88 9.99 4.97 -7.51
N SER A 89 10.98 5.70 -7.02
CA SER A 89 11.64 5.41 -5.74
C SER A 89 10.64 5.41 -4.57
N VAL A 90 10.80 4.52 -3.59
CA VAL A 90 10.08 4.62 -2.30
C VAL A 90 10.63 5.71 -1.39
N ASN A 91 11.86 6.15 -1.63
CA ASN A 91 12.46 7.26 -0.88
C ASN A 91 11.91 8.59 -1.42
N PRO A 92 11.08 9.31 -0.66
CA PRO A 92 10.43 10.52 -1.13
C PRO A 92 11.38 11.72 -1.30
N THR A 93 12.57 11.67 -0.67
CA THR A 93 13.57 12.74 -0.81
C THR A 93 14.16 12.81 -2.22
N LEU A 94 14.00 11.76 -3.01
CA LEU A 94 14.42 11.69 -4.42
C LEU A 94 13.32 12.15 -5.39
N TRP A 95 12.12 12.48 -4.88
CA TRP A 95 11.00 12.86 -5.75
C TRP A 95 11.15 14.29 -6.25
N VAL A 96 10.65 14.51 -7.47
CA VAL A 96 10.65 15.82 -8.14
C VAL A 96 9.27 16.12 -8.71
N GLY A 97 9.03 17.38 -9.07
CA GLY A 97 7.78 17.82 -9.71
C GLY A 97 6.54 17.49 -8.88
N ARG A 98 5.51 16.95 -9.57
CA ARG A 98 4.21 16.64 -8.96
C ARG A 98 4.32 15.73 -7.74
N ASN A 99 5.15 14.69 -7.79
CA ASN A 99 5.29 13.72 -6.70
C ASN A 99 5.88 14.37 -5.44
N ARG A 100 6.86 15.26 -5.60
CA ARG A 100 7.43 16.02 -4.48
C ARG A 100 6.38 16.92 -3.83
N THR A 101 5.65 17.69 -4.64
CA THR A 101 4.61 18.60 -4.13
C THR A 101 3.48 17.84 -3.44
N GLN A 102 3.11 16.66 -3.94
CA GLN A 102 2.13 15.80 -3.29
C GLN A 102 2.66 15.28 -1.94
N TRP A 103 3.89 14.77 -1.92
CA TRP A 103 4.54 14.29 -0.70
C TRP A 103 4.64 15.36 0.37
N GLU A 104 5.12 16.56 0.04
CA GLU A 104 5.26 17.66 1.00
C GLU A 104 3.92 18.03 1.66
N ARG A 105 2.79 17.88 0.96
CA ARG A 105 1.46 18.08 1.57
C ARG A 105 1.12 16.93 2.49
N MET A 106 1.19 15.72 1.95
CA MET A 106 0.82 14.49 2.61
C MET A 106 1.61 14.23 3.91
N SER A 107 2.94 14.41 3.87
CA SER A 107 3.84 14.19 5.02
C SER A 107 3.67 15.21 6.14
N ASN A 108 3.11 16.39 5.83
CA ASN A 108 2.79 17.40 6.83
C ASN A 108 1.45 17.14 7.52
N GLU A 109 0.56 16.36 6.88
CA GLU A 109 -0.80 16.12 7.37
C GLU A 109 -0.94 14.79 8.14
N ALA A 110 -0.15 13.75 7.79
CA ALA A 110 -0.26 12.44 8.43
C ALA A 110 1.01 11.58 8.33
N GLU A 111 1.02 10.49 9.10
CA GLU A 111 1.96 9.38 8.92
C GLU A 111 1.59 8.54 7.70
N ILE A 112 2.57 8.30 6.82
CA ILE A 112 2.35 7.64 5.53
C ILE A 112 3.44 6.62 5.28
N LEU A 113 3.03 5.39 5.02
CA LEU A 113 3.89 4.32 4.55
C LEU A 113 3.89 4.32 3.02
N VAL A 114 5.05 4.54 2.41
CA VAL A 114 5.22 4.42 0.96
C VAL A 114 5.59 2.98 0.61
N VAL A 115 4.78 2.35 -0.23
CA VAL A 115 4.97 0.97 -0.68
C VAL A 115 5.19 0.96 -2.18
N CYS A 116 6.23 0.26 -2.61
CA CYS A 116 6.50 -0.02 -4.01
C CYS A 116 6.79 -1.50 -4.17
N VAL A 117 6.50 -2.01 -5.35
CA VAL A 117 6.86 -3.38 -5.73
C VAL A 117 8.06 -3.30 -6.66
N ARG A 118 9.19 -3.83 -6.22
CA ARG A 118 10.38 -3.96 -7.07
C ARG A 118 10.37 -5.31 -7.78
N ARG A 119 10.80 -5.28 -9.04
CA ARG A 119 10.93 -6.40 -9.99
C ARG A 119 11.85 -7.56 -9.58
N GLN A 120 12.49 -7.52 -8.41
CA GLN A 120 13.38 -8.59 -7.93
C GLN A 120 13.30 -8.71 -6.40
N ILE A 121 12.85 -9.86 -5.94
CA ILE A 121 13.25 -10.41 -4.64
C ILE A 121 14.34 -11.43 -5.01
N ILE A 122 15.59 -11.16 -4.62
CA ILE A 122 16.68 -12.14 -4.69
C ILE A 122 16.56 -13.04 -3.47
#